data_AF-A0A257W9C4-F1
#
_entry.id   AF-A0A257W9C4-F1
#
_cell.length_a   1.000
_cell.length_b   1.000
_cell.length_c   1.000
_cell.angle_alpha   90.00
_cell.angle_beta   90.00
_cell.angle_gamma   90.00
#
_symmetry.space_group_name_H-M   'P 1'
#
loop_
_entity.id
_entity.type
_entity.pdbx_description
1 polymer ?
#
loop_
_entity_poly.entity_id
_entity_poly.type
_entity_poly.pdbx_seq_one_letter_code
_entity_poly.pdbx_strand_id
1 'polypeptide(L)'
;LLAEANFDLTFDGKRNTVISADPVSVDPKLGLECNINNVFFLRAGINNFQQALADGDTLNQKKVWIYQPSAGAGFNVSNVTIDYAFTNLANQANPLFTHVFSLRLNLIKPKKKK
;
A
#
# COMPACT_ATOMS: atom_id res chain seq x y z
N LEU A 1 11.98 -0.41 13.65
CA LEU A 1 10.96 0.43 12.99
C LEU A 1 11.57 0.99 11.72
N LEU A 2 10.95 0.71 10.58
CA LEU A 2 11.34 1.21 9.26
C LEU A 2 10.16 2.05 8.73
N ALA A 3 10.47 3.25 8.25
CA ALA A 3 9.51 4.08 7.54
C ALA A 3 9.98 4.19 6.10
N GLU A 4 9.06 4.00 5.16
CA GLU A 4 9.33 4.06 3.73
C GLU A 4 8.39 5.08 3.08
N ALA A 5 8.97 6.00 2.32
CA ALA A 5 8.24 6.92 1.48
C ALA A 5 8.72 6.69 0.06
N ASN A 6 7.82 6.22 -0.81
CA ASN A 6 8.09 6.00 -2.21
C ASN A 6 7.34 7.03 -3.04
N PHE A 7 7.98 7.50 -4.10
CA PHE A 7 7.38 8.37 -5.09
C PHE A 7 7.50 7.68 -6.45
N ASP A 8 6.37 7.22 -6.99
CA ASP A 8 6.35 6.66 -8.34
C ASP A 8 6.23 7.79 -9.36
N LEU A 9 7.29 7.98 -10.15
CA LEU A 9 7.36 8.96 -11.23
C LEU A 9 7.00 8.27 -12.55
N THR A 10 5.91 8.67 -13.17
CA THR A 10 5.48 8.17 -14.48
C THR A 10 5.62 9.27 -15.52
N PHE A 11 6.25 8.99 -16.65
CA PHE A 11 6.51 9.96 -17.73
C PHE A 11 5.54 9.86 -18.93
N ASP A 12 4.45 9.12 -18.76
CA ASP A 12 3.46 8.79 -19.81
C ASP A 12 2.36 9.86 -19.95
N GLY A 13 2.64 11.11 -19.55
CA GLY A 13 1.68 12.22 -19.59
C GLY A 13 0.78 12.35 -18.35
N LYS A 14 -0.36 13.05 -18.50
CA LYS A 14 -1.26 13.42 -17.40
C LYS A 14 -2.07 12.21 -16.90
N ARG A 15 -1.68 11.68 -15.74
CA ARG A 15 -2.51 10.76 -14.94
C ARG A 15 -3.27 11.53 -13.86
N ASN A 16 -4.35 10.98 -13.32
CA ASN A 16 -5.01 11.53 -12.12
C ASN A 16 -4.20 11.19 -10.84
N THR A 17 -3.00 11.74 -10.67
CA THR A 17 -2.13 11.52 -9.50
C THR A 17 -1.95 12.83 -8.71
N VAL A 18 -1.36 12.79 -7.50
CA VAL A 18 -1.26 13.99 -6.62
C VAL A 18 -0.61 15.18 -7.32
N ILE A 19 0.42 14.91 -8.12
CA ILE A 19 1.04 15.90 -8.99
C ILE A 19 0.88 15.35 -10.41
N SER A 20 0.14 16.06 -11.24
CA SER A 20 -0.07 15.76 -12.66
C SER A 20 0.52 16.89 -13.49
N ALA A 21 1.81 16.79 -13.81
CA ALA A 21 2.44 17.65 -14.79
C ALA A 21 2.54 16.90 -16.14
N ASP A 22 2.43 17.63 -17.24
CA ASP A 22 2.92 17.15 -18.52
C ASP A 22 4.39 17.61 -18.60
N PRO A 23 5.39 16.71 -18.46
CA PRO A 23 5.37 15.27 -18.77
C PRO A 23 5.47 14.29 -17.58
N VAL A 24 5.41 14.74 -16.32
CA VAL A 24 5.66 13.89 -15.13
C VAL A 24 4.45 13.81 -14.19
N SER A 25 3.99 12.59 -13.94
CA SER A 25 2.98 12.24 -12.93
C SER A 25 3.64 11.64 -11.69
N VAL A 26 3.27 12.08 -10.49
CA VAL A 26 3.82 11.58 -9.21
C VAL A 26 2.73 10.94 -8.35
N ASP A 27 2.87 9.64 -8.06
CA ASP A 27 2.04 8.91 -7.08
C ASP A 27 2.86 8.70 -5.78
N PRO A 28 2.59 9.47 -4.71
CA PRO A 28 3.20 9.26 -3.43
C PRO A 28 2.59 8.04 -2.73
N LYS A 29 3.45 7.16 -2.22
CA LYS A 29 3.10 5.99 -1.42
C LYS A 29 3.87 6.05 -0.12
N LEU A 30 3.16 5.91 0.99
CA LEU A 30 3.77 5.94 2.32
C LEU A 30 3.53 4.59 2.99
N GLY A 31 4.59 4.01 3.55
CA GLY A 31 4.58 2.74 4.24
C GLY A 31 5.34 2.83 5.56
N LEU A 32 4.87 2.10 6.55
CA LEU A 32 5.50 1.93 7.85
C LEU A 32 5.58 0.44 8.14
N GLU A 33 6.77 -0.05 8.47
CA GLU A 33 6.99 -1.41 8.94
C GLU A 33 7.63 -1.40 10.33
N CYS A 34 6.92 -1.91 11.34
CA CYS A 34 7.48 -2.19 12.64
C CYS A 34 7.85 -3.67 12.74
N ASN A 35 9.15 -3.94 12.74
CA ASN A 35 9.70 -5.26 13.02
C ASN A 35 10.08 -5.36 14.51
N ILE A 36 9.58 -6.42 15.17
CA ILE A 36 9.94 -6.80 16.53
C ILE A 36 10.69 -8.15 16.45
N ASN A 37 11.98 -8.10 16.75
CA ASN A 37 12.88 -9.25 16.89
C ASN A 37 12.94 -10.18 15.66
N ASN A 38 12.62 -9.70 14.45
CA ASN A 38 12.46 -10.49 13.23
C ASN A 38 11.41 -11.62 13.31
N VAL A 39 10.55 -11.57 14.33
CA VAL A 39 9.48 -12.56 14.57
C VAL A 39 8.12 -11.93 14.33
N PHE A 40 7.90 -10.67 14.71
CA PHE A 40 6.63 -9.98 14.44
C PHE A 40 6.87 -8.79 13.52
N PHE A 41 5.96 -8.60 12.56
CA PHE A 41 5.98 -7.55 11.57
C PHE A 41 4.62 -6.87 11.57
N LEU A 42 4.56 -5.59 11.91
CA LEU A 42 3.36 -4.79 11.74
C LEU A 42 3.59 -3.85 10.58
N ARG A 43 2.63 -3.77 9.66
CA ARG A 43 2.69 -2.95 8.45
C ARG A 43 1.50 -2.04 8.40
N ALA A 44 1.72 -0.78 8.08
CA ALA A 44 0.66 0.16 7.77
C ALA A 44 1.09 0.93 6.53
N GLY A 45 0.19 1.15 5.59
CA GLY A 45 0.52 1.85 4.36
C GLY A 45 -0.68 2.61 3.84
N ILE A 46 -0.42 3.71 3.16
CA ILE A 46 -1.41 4.46 2.40
C ILE A 46 -0.90 4.65 0.99
N ASN A 47 -1.71 4.23 0.03
CA ASN A 47 -1.34 4.17 -1.37
C ASN A 47 -2.38 4.92 -2.21
N ASN A 48 -1.99 5.23 -3.46
CA ASN A 48 -2.88 5.76 -4.49
C ASN A 48 -3.59 7.04 -4.04
N PHE A 49 -2.85 8.06 -3.61
CA PHE A 49 -3.43 9.39 -3.44
C PHE A 49 -3.72 9.96 -4.84
N GLN A 50 -4.99 10.02 -5.20
CA GLN A 50 -5.43 10.49 -6.52
C GLN A 50 -6.55 11.50 -6.35
N GLN A 51 -6.47 12.62 -7.07
CA GLN A 51 -7.59 13.55 -7.18
C GLN A 51 -8.40 13.15 -8.42
N ALA A 52 -9.62 12.66 -8.20
CA ALA A 52 -10.58 12.37 -9.26
C ALA A 52 -11.72 13.38 -9.24
N LEU A 53 -12.40 13.56 -10.37
CA LEU A 53 -13.67 14.29 -10.43
C LEU A 53 -14.78 13.37 -9.92
N ALA A 54 -15.70 13.90 -9.12
CA ALA A 54 -16.84 13.14 -8.62
C ALA A 54 -17.73 12.68 -9.78
N ASP A 55 -18.00 11.38 -9.86
CA ASP A 55 -18.92 10.83 -10.85
C ASP A 55 -20.35 11.25 -10.49
N GLY A 56 -21.03 11.95 -11.41
CA GLY A 56 -22.38 12.52 -11.22
C GLY A 56 -22.49 14.05 -11.21
N ASP A 57 -21.44 14.82 -11.49
CA ASP A 57 -21.50 16.28 -11.56
C ASP A 57 -21.33 16.79 -13.00
N THR A 58 -22.43 17.25 -13.62
CA THR A 58 -22.43 17.88 -14.96
C THR A 58 -21.65 19.21 -14.97
N LEU A 59 -21.23 19.73 -13.80
CA LEU A 59 -20.53 21.00 -13.63
C LEU A 59 -19.02 20.86 -13.30
N ASN A 60 -18.47 19.64 -13.19
CA ASN A 60 -17.03 19.38 -12.91
C ASN A 60 -16.47 20.08 -11.64
N GLN A 61 -17.28 20.34 -10.61
CA GLN A 61 -16.85 21.17 -9.47
C GLN A 61 -16.33 20.39 -8.27
N LYS A 62 -16.65 19.09 -8.14
CA LYS A 62 -16.21 18.27 -7.00
C LYS A 62 -14.96 17.43 -7.32
N LYS A 63 -13.83 17.81 -6.73
CA LYS A 63 -12.62 16.97 -6.64
C LYS A 63 -12.74 16.05 -5.43
N VAL A 64 -12.72 14.75 -5.64
CA VAL A 64 -12.65 13.73 -4.59
C VAL A 64 -11.21 13.22 -4.47
N TRP A 65 -10.74 13.13 -3.23
CA TRP A 65 -9.48 12.48 -2.93
C TRP A 65 -9.73 10.99 -2.75
N ILE A 66 -9.20 10.20 -3.68
CA ILE A 66 -9.11 8.76 -3.58
C ILE A 66 -7.81 8.48 -2.83
N TYR A 67 -7.89 7.68 -1.77
CA TYR A 67 -6.74 7.16 -1.04
C TYR A 67 -7.09 5.75 -0.57
N GLN A 68 -6.08 4.88 -0.53
CA GLN A 68 -6.26 3.48 -0.17
C GLN A 68 -5.38 3.17 1.04
N PRO A 69 -5.92 3.28 2.27
CA PRO A 69 -5.23 2.82 3.45
C PRO A 69 -5.20 1.29 3.47
N SER A 70 -4.13 0.76 4.05
CA SER A 70 -3.88 -0.65 4.27
C SER A 70 -3.17 -0.85 5.60
N ALA A 71 -3.46 -1.97 6.25
CA ALA A 71 -2.78 -2.41 7.46
C ALA A 71 -2.52 -3.91 7.37
N GLY A 72 -1.44 -4.38 7.95
CA GLY A 72 -1.08 -5.79 7.95
C GLY A 72 -0.29 -6.16 9.19
N ALA A 73 -0.35 -7.43 9.53
CA ALA A 73 0.45 -8.04 10.57
C ALA A 73 0.98 -9.36 10.05
N GLY A 74 2.24 -9.65 10.29
CA GLY A 74 2.87 -10.90 9.97
C GLY A 74 3.68 -11.40 11.15
N PHE A 75 3.84 -12.71 11.21
CA PHE A 75 4.80 -13.31 12.11
C PHE A 75 5.63 -14.37 11.40
N ASN A 76 6.89 -14.46 11.78
CA ASN A 76 7.86 -15.37 11.22
C ASN A 76 8.37 -16.30 12.33
N VAL A 77 8.10 -17.59 12.17
CA VAL A 77 8.56 -18.65 13.05
C VAL A 77 9.47 -19.59 12.28
N SER A 78 10.78 -19.38 12.42
CA SER A 78 11.84 -20.20 11.82
C SER A 78 11.72 -20.35 10.30
N ASN A 79 11.04 -21.39 9.83
CA ASN A 79 10.85 -21.72 8.42
C ASN A 79 9.48 -21.29 7.88
N VAL A 80 8.55 -20.85 8.73
CA VAL A 80 7.19 -20.51 8.35
C VAL A 80 6.95 -19.02 8.59
N THR A 81 6.48 -18.32 7.57
CA THR A 81 6.00 -16.94 7.72
C THR A 81 4.52 -16.89 7.39
N ILE A 82 3.74 -16.26 8.26
CA ILE A 82 2.33 -16.01 8.06
C ILE A 82 2.15 -14.50 8.03
N ASP A 83 1.59 -13.99 6.96
CA ASP A 83 1.30 -12.57 6.75
C ASP A 83 -0.21 -12.42 6.54
N TYR A 84 -0.82 -11.49 7.24
CA TYR A 84 -2.20 -11.08 7.07
C TYR A 84 -2.22 -9.60 6.70
N ALA A 85 -2.87 -9.25 5.60
CA ALA A 85 -3.04 -7.87 5.17
C ALA A 85 -4.52 -7.56 4.96
N PHE A 86 -4.91 -6.39 5.45
CA PHE A 86 -6.21 -5.80 5.29
C PHE A 86 -6.06 -4.52 4.47
N THR A 87 -6.56 -4.55 3.24
CA THR A 87 -6.33 -3.50 2.25
C THR A 87 -7.65 -2.91 1.77
N ASN A 88 -7.56 -1.76 1.06
CA ASN A 88 -8.68 -1.09 0.40
C ASN A 88 -9.74 -0.54 1.37
N LEU A 89 -9.28 0.04 2.49
CA LEU A 89 -10.11 0.49 3.62
C LEU A 89 -11.03 1.69 3.33
N ALA A 90 -10.72 2.52 2.31
CA ALA A 90 -11.39 3.80 2.09
C ALA A 90 -11.72 4.09 0.62
N ASN A 91 -12.00 3.04 -0.18
CA ASN A 91 -12.39 3.25 -1.57
C ASN A 91 -13.85 3.71 -1.66
N GLN A 92 -14.04 5.00 -1.91
CA GLN A 92 -15.35 5.68 -1.95
C GLN A 92 -16.27 5.20 -3.08
N ALA A 93 -15.74 4.53 -4.11
CA ALA A 93 -16.55 4.09 -5.26
C ALA A 93 -17.08 2.65 -5.13
N ASN A 94 -16.35 1.77 -4.44
CA ASN A 94 -16.77 0.40 -4.14
C ASN A 94 -15.94 -0.12 -2.94
N PRO A 95 -16.52 -0.17 -1.72
CA PRO A 95 -15.83 -0.60 -0.52
C PRO A 95 -15.66 -2.13 -0.51
N LEU A 96 -14.78 -2.63 -1.37
CA LEU A 96 -14.38 -4.04 -1.37
C LEU A 96 -13.23 -4.23 -0.40
N PHE A 97 -13.60 -4.45 0.86
CA PHE A 97 -12.68 -4.87 1.90
C PHE A 97 -11.95 -6.15 1.47
N THR A 98 -10.63 -6.09 1.40
CA THR A 98 -9.83 -7.22 0.93
C THR A 98 -8.98 -7.75 2.07
N HIS A 99 -9.18 -9.03 2.38
CA HIS A 99 -8.39 -9.79 3.35
C HIS A 99 -7.43 -10.70 2.57
N VAL A 100 -6.13 -10.45 2.72
CA VAL A 100 -5.09 -11.26 2.09
C VAL A 100 -4.40 -12.08 3.16
N PHE A 101 -4.49 -13.40 3.04
CA PHE A 101 -3.75 -14.35 3.88
C PHE A 101 -2.61 -14.94 3.06
N SER A 102 -1.38 -14.79 3.54
CA SER A 102 -0.19 -15.30 2.89
C SER A 102 0.55 -16.24 3.83
N LEU A 103 0.78 -17.47 3.38
CA LEU A 103 1.59 -18.47 4.06
C LEU A 103 2.82 -18.75 3.21
N ARG A 104 4.00 -18.56 3.80
CA ARG A 104 5.29 -18.81 3.15
C ARG A 104 6.04 -19.89 3.93
N LEU A 105 6.40 -20.96 3.23
CA LEU A 105 7.17 -22.08 3.75
C LEU A 105 8.56 -22.06 3.12
N ASN A 106 9.59 -21.86 3.95
CA ASN A 106 10.99 -21.98 3.54
C ASN A 106 11.44 -23.43 3.73
N LEU A 107 11.60 -24.17 2.64
CA LEU A 107 12.00 -25.59 2.64
C LEU A 107 13.49 -25.81 2.97
N ILE A 108 14.28 -24.74 2.95
CA ILE A 108 15.71 -24.77 3.27
C ILE A 108 15.87 -24.43 4.76
N LYS A 109 16.51 -25.30 5.54
CA LYS A 109 16.84 -25.02 6.94
C LYS A 109 17.68 -23.72 7.01
N PRO A 110 17.30 -22.74 7.84
CA PRO A 110 18.13 -21.55 8.01
C PRO A 110 19.50 -22.00 8.53
N LYS A 111 20.56 -21.72 7.76
CA LYS A 111 21.93 -21.88 8.21
C LYS A 111 22.06 -21.04 9.49
N LYS A 112 22.27 -21.68 10.65
CA LYS A 112 22.68 -20.96 11.87
C LYS A 112 23.92 -20.14 11.49
N LYS A 113 23.82 -18.81 11.50
CA LYS A 113 25.01 -17.96 11.49
C LYS A 113 25.78 -18.32 12.76
N LYS A 114 26.94 -18.96 12.59
CA LYS A 114 27.93 -19.14 13.66
C LYS A 114 28.51 -17.78 14.02
#